data_AF-A0A087ULD3-F1
#
_entry.id   AF-A0A087ULD3-F1
#
_cell.length_a   1.000
_cell.length_b   1.000
_cell.length_c   1.000
_cell.angle_alpha   90.00
_cell.angle_beta   90.00
_cell.angle_gamma   90.00
#
_symmetry.space_group_name_H-M   'P 1'
#
loop_
_entity.id
_entity.type
_entity.pdbx_description
1 polymer ?
#
loop_
_entity_poly.entity_id
_entity_poly.type
_entity_poly.pdbx_seq_one_letter_code
_entity_poly.pdbx_strand_id
1 'polypeptide(L)'
;MYIYSAANIVMQTSWIQEKRERGKMENVIKPSCVIEYNNGMGGVDKNDQQLVCFPVMRKYMKGYKKLFFYMFDIALYNSYVLYKKINNTNKIGIGSFRLDIAEKILQNVTLPDYKTR
;
A
#
# COMPACT_ATOMS: atom_id res chain seq x y z
N MET A 1 40.67 -23.92 2.15
CA MET A 1 39.20 -24.14 2.11
C MET A 1 38.40 -23.00 2.77
N TYR A 2 38.76 -22.55 3.97
CA TYR A 2 38.05 -21.46 4.67
C TYR A 2 38.10 -20.07 4.00
N ILE A 3 39.21 -19.73 3.33
CA ILE A 3 39.41 -18.39 2.73
C ILE A 3 38.42 -18.16 1.55
N TYR A 4 38.18 -19.20 0.74
CA TYR A 4 37.20 -19.13 -0.36
C TYR A 4 35.75 -19.05 0.13
N SER A 5 35.43 -19.67 1.27
CA SER A 5 34.08 -19.61 1.85
C SER A 5 33.76 -18.22 2.39
N ALA A 6 34.70 -17.58 3.11
CA ALA A 6 34.52 -16.21 3.60
C ALA A 6 34.44 -15.19 2.44
N ALA A 7 35.25 -15.35 1.39
CA ALA A 7 35.19 -14.50 0.21
C ALA A 7 33.85 -14.62 -0.53
N ASN A 8 33.29 -15.83 -0.63
CA ASN A 8 32.00 -16.05 -1.29
C ASN A 8 30.83 -15.47 -0.48
N ILE A 9 30.91 -15.51 0.87
CA ILE A 9 29.94 -14.86 1.76
C ILE A 9 30.01 -13.33 1.62
N VAL A 10 31.21 -12.75 1.59
CA VAL A 10 31.38 -11.30 1.40
C VAL A 10 30.85 -10.83 0.04
N MET A 11 31.07 -11.60 -1.03
CA MET A 11 30.55 -11.32 -2.38
C MET A 11 29.01 -11.35 -2.47
N GLN A 12 28.33 -12.01 -1.54
CA GLN A 12 26.87 -12.12 -1.47
C GLN A 12 26.25 -11.23 -0.39
N THR A 13 27.00 -10.25 0.12
CA THR A 13 26.51 -9.30 1.12
C THR A 13 26.60 -7.87 0.62
N SER A 14 25.77 -6.98 1.14
CA SER A 14 25.81 -5.55 0.82
C SER A 14 25.64 -4.71 2.08
N TRP A 15 26.25 -3.53 2.06
CA TRP A 15 26.13 -2.54 3.13
C TRP A 15 24.80 -1.80 3.04
N ILE A 16 24.04 -1.76 4.13
CA ILE A 16 22.80 -0.98 4.23
C ILE A 16 22.84 -0.07 5.46
N GLN A 17 22.24 1.11 5.31
CA GLN A 17 21.85 1.98 6.42
C GLN A 17 20.61 1.41 7.10
N GLU A 18 20.75 0.89 8.31
CA GLU A 18 19.61 0.39 9.09
C GLU A 18 19.44 1.22 10.37
N LYS A 19 18.19 1.49 10.73
CA LYS A 19 17.84 2.23 11.94
C LYS A 19 17.80 1.27 13.13
N ARG A 20 18.74 1.41 14.08
CA ARG A 20 18.79 0.59 15.31
C ARG A 20 18.20 1.34 16.52
N GLU A 21 18.32 0.75 17.71
CA GLU A 21 17.83 1.32 18.96
C GLU A 21 18.24 2.80 19.10
N ARG A 22 17.28 3.63 19.55
CA ARG A 22 17.37 5.11 19.64
C ARG A 22 17.39 5.85 18.30
N GLY A 23 17.05 5.18 17.20
CA GLY A 23 16.81 5.82 15.91
C GLY A 23 18.06 6.25 15.16
N LYS A 24 19.25 5.83 15.62
CA LYS A 24 20.51 6.05 14.90
C LYS A 24 20.58 5.14 13.68
N MET A 25 21.06 5.69 12.56
CA MET A 25 21.39 4.89 11.38
C MET A 25 22.80 4.33 11.54
N GLU A 26 22.94 3.03 11.34
CA GLU A 26 24.20 2.32 11.37
C GLU A 26 24.40 1.50 10.09
N ASN A 27 25.66 1.40 9.64
CA ASN A 27 26.03 0.57 8.50
C ASN A 27 26.08 -0.88 8.93
N VAL A 28 25.16 -1.70 8.43
CA VAL A 28 25.09 -3.12 8.72
C VAL A 28 25.35 -3.91 7.44
N ILE A 29 26.18 -4.95 7.55
CA ILE A 29 26.34 -5.95 6.49
C ILE A 29 25.17 -6.92 6.56
N LYS A 30 24.41 -7.07 5.46
CA LYS A 30 23.39 -8.10 5.34
C LYS A 30 23.58 -8.91 4.06
N PRO A 31 23.20 -10.20 4.04
CA PRO A 31 23.17 -10.98 2.82
C PRO A 31 22.22 -10.38 1.79
N SER A 32 22.62 -10.31 0.53
CA SER A 32 21.84 -9.72 -0.57
C SER A 32 20.44 -10.34 -0.70
N CYS A 33 20.30 -11.64 -0.42
CA CYS A 33 18.99 -12.31 -0.42
C CYS A 33 18.01 -11.72 0.61
N VAL A 34 18.49 -11.32 1.78
CA VAL A 34 17.67 -10.69 2.83
C VAL A 34 17.26 -9.27 2.40
N ILE A 35 18.14 -8.59 1.68
CA ILE A 35 17.91 -7.23 1.17
C ILE A 35 16.82 -7.24 0.10
N GLU A 36 16.96 -8.11 -0.89
CA GLU A 36 15.99 -8.30 -1.97
C GLU A 36 14.63 -8.70 -1.42
N TYR A 37 14.62 -9.63 -0.46
CA TYR A 37 13.39 -10.06 0.20
C TYR A 37 12.70 -8.89 0.93
N ASN A 38 13.42 -8.14 1.77
CA ASN A 38 12.86 -7.01 2.50
C ASN A 38 12.38 -5.88 1.57
N ASN A 39 13.08 -5.66 0.45
CA ASN A 39 12.67 -4.69 -0.57
C ASN A 39 11.33 -5.10 -1.23
N GLY A 40 11.11 -6.39 -1.43
CA GLY A 40 9.89 -6.92 -2.04
C GLY A 40 8.71 -7.08 -1.06
N MET A 41 8.97 -7.22 0.24
CA MET A 41 7.95 -7.59 1.23
C MET A 41 6.89 -6.52 1.46
N GLY A 42 7.25 -5.24 1.43
CA GLY A 42 6.37 -4.13 1.83
C GLY A 42 5.25 -3.74 0.85
N GLY A 43 5.01 -4.52 -0.21
CA GLY A 43 3.97 -4.23 -1.20
C GLY A 43 2.55 -4.45 -0.64
N VAL A 44 2.35 -5.55 0.08
CA VAL A 44 1.05 -5.93 0.65
C VAL A 44 0.68 -5.04 1.83
N ASP A 45 1.65 -4.80 2.73
CA ASP A 45 1.45 -3.99 3.93
C ASP A 45 0.94 -2.57 3.62
N LYS A 46 1.38 -1.99 2.49
CA LYS A 46 0.93 -0.66 2.05
C LYS A 46 -0.55 -0.67 1.66
N ASN A 47 -1.02 -1.70 0.97
CA ASN A 47 -2.43 -1.83 0.63
C ASN A 47 -3.26 -2.06 1.90
N ASP A 48 -2.81 -2.94 2.79
CA ASP A 48 -3.50 -3.24 4.05
C ASP A 48 -3.58 -2.00 4.96
N GLN A 49 -2.51 -1.21 5.04
CA GLN A 49 -2.51 0.06 5.78
C GLN A 49 -3.54 1.05 5.21
N GLN A 50 -3.67 1.14 3.88
CA GLN A 50 -4.63 2.04 3.24
C GLN A 50 -6.08 1.57 3.42
N LEU A 51 -6.32 0.25 3.41
CA LEU A 51 -7.61 -0.35 3.69
C LEU A 51 -8.07 -0.07 5.13
N VAL A 52 -7.15 -0.12 6.09
CA VAL A 52 -7.43 0.21 7.51
C VAL A 52 -7.71 1.70 7.70
N CYS A 53 -7.04 2.60 6.96
CA CYS A 53 -7.24 4.04 7.08
C CYS A 53 -8.63 4.52 6.60
N PHE A 54 -9.29 3.77 5.72
CA PHE A 54 -10.58 4.17 5.14
C PHE A 54 -11.60 3.03 5.13
N PRO A 55 -12.10 2.59 6.29
CA PRO A 55 -13.09 1.53 6.34
C PRO A 55 -14.43 2.04 5.81
N VAL A 56 -14.75 1.72 4.55
CA VAL A 56 -16.12 1.90 4.01
C VAL A 56 -17.11 0.97 4.74
N MET A 57 -16.57 -0.05 5.42
CA MET A 57 -17.30 -1.05 6.15
C MET A 57 -17.99 -0.49 7.40
N ARG A 58 -19.31 -0.32 7.33
CA ARG A 58 -20.13 0.01 8.51
C ARG A 58 -20.22 -1.20 9.46
N LYS A 59 -20.29 -0.92 10.77
CA LYS A 59 -20.20 -1.87 11.91
C LYS A 59 -21.14 -3.10 11.84
N TYR A 60 -22.21 -3.08 11.03
CA TYR A 60 -23.27 -4.11 10.99
C TYR A 60 -23.66 -4.55 9.56
N MET A 61 -22.71 -5.07 8.78
CA MET A 61 -22.97 -5.59 7.43
C MET A 61 -22.98 -7.12 7.40
N LYS A 62 -24.00 -7.73 6.77
CA LYS A 62 -24.02 -9.17 6.47
C LYS A 62 -22.74 -9.55 5.70
N GLY A 63 -22.15 -10.71 5.99
CA GLY A 63 -20.81 -11.10 5.52
C GLY A 63 -20.54 -10.95 4.02
N TYR A 64 -21.53 -11.25 3.17
CA TYR A 64 -21.40 -11.08 1.72
C TYR A 64 -21.21 -9.60 1.30
N LYS A 65 -21.86 -8.66 2.01
CA LYS A 65 -21.67 -7.24 1.73
C LYS A 65 -20.27 -6.80 2.15
N LYS A 66 -19.76 -7.34 3.27
CA LYS A 66 -18.37 -7.10 3.71
C LYS A 66 -17.37 -7.53 2.64
N LEU A 67 -17.56 -8.69 2.02
CA LEU A 67 -16.71 -9.15 0.92
C LEU A 67 -16.78 -8.21 -0.29
N PHE A 68 -17.98 -7.78 -0.68
CA PHE A 68 -18.16 -6.84 -1.78
C PHE A 68 -17.42 -5.51 -1.56
N PHE A 69 -17.59 -4.88 -0.39
CA PHE A 69 -16.92 -3.62 -0.09
C PHE A 69 -15.39 -3.77 -0.04
N TYR A 70 -14.90 -4.91 0.47
CA TYR A 70 -13.47 -5.19 0.47
C TYR A 70 -12.90 -5.31 -0.96
N MET A 71 -13.58 -6.05 -1.84
CA MET A 71 -13.19 -6.13 -3.26
C MET A 71 -13.25 -4.77 -3.95
N PHE A 72 -14.27 -3.96 -3.63
CA PHE A 72 -14.41 -2.62 -4.16
C PHE A 72 -13.27 -1.68 -3.70
N ASP A 73 -12.90 -1.71 -2.42
CA ASP A 73 -11.81 -0.89 -1.90
C ASP A 73 -10.45 -1.28 -2.54
N ILE A 74 -10.20 -2.58 -2.76
CA ILE A 74 -9.01 -3.05 -3.51
C ILE A 74 -9.03 -2.52 -4.95
N ALA A 75 -10.17 -2.65 -5.64
CA ALA A 75 -10.30 -2.17 -7.01
C ALA A 75 -10.06 -0.65 -7.11
N LEU A 76 -10.58 0.11 -6.15
CA LEU A 76 -10.40 1.55 -6.08
C LEU A 76 -8.93 1.93 -5.85
N TYR A 77 -8.23 1.23 -4.94
CA TYR A 77 -6.81 1.44 -4.71
C TYR A 77 -5.98 1.11 -5.97
N ASN A 78 -6.27 0.01 -6.65
CA ASN A 78 -5.61 -0.36 -7.90
C ASN A 78 -5.84 0.68 -9.01
N SER A 79 -7.06 1.22 -9.12
CA SER A 79 -7.39 2.32 -10.03
C SER A 79 -6.57 3.58 -9.73
N TYR A 80 -6.39 3.93 -8.45
CA TYR A 80 -5.56 5.04 -8.03
C TYR A 80 -4.08 4.84 -8.40
N VAL A 81 -3.53 3.65 -8.17
CA VAL A 81 -2.16 3.31 -8.56
C VAL A 81 -1.98 3.46 -10.08
N LEU A 82 -2.95 2.98 -10.86
CA LEU A 82 -2.94 3.13 -12.32
C LEU A 82 -3.04 4.61 -12.74
N TYR A 83 -3.93 5.38 -12.12
CA TYR A 83 -4.08 6.81 -12.38
C TYR A 83 -2.78 7.58 -12.14
N LYS A 84 -2.07 7.27 -11.04
CA LYS A 84 -0.75 7.84 -10.77
C LYS A 84 0.29 7.48 -11.82
N LYS A 85 0.30 6.21 -12.24
CA LYS A 85 1.23 5.71 -13.26
C LYS A 85 1.02 6.37 -14.62
N ILE A 86 -0.23 6.56 -15.03
CA ILE A 86 -0.58 7.19 -16.32
C ILE A 86 -0.25 8.69 -16.31
N ASN A 87 -0.63 9.40 -15.26
CA ASN A 87 -0.45 10.85 -15.21
C ASN A 87 0.96 11.27 -14.74
N ASN A 88 1.78 10.30 -14.33
CA ASN A 88 3.12 10.52 -13.77
C ASN A 88 3.13 11.57 -12.64
N THR A 89 2.05 11.63 -11.84
CA THR A 89 1.90 12.59 -10.75
C THR A 89 1.78 11.88 -9.40
N ASN A 90 2.52 12.39 -8.42
CA ASN A 90 2.38 12.00 -7.01
C ASN A 90 1.59 13.03 -6.19
N LYS A 91 1.07 14.08 -6.85
CA LYS A 91 0.44 15.23 -6.18
C LYS A 91 -0.89 14.91 -5.53
N ILE A 92 -1.62 13.93 -6.07
CA ILE A 92 -2.96 13.56 -5.60
C ILE A 92 -2.82 12.42 -4.59
N GLY A 93 -3.35 12.64 -3.39
CA GLY A 93 -3.47 11.62 -2.36
C GLY A 93 -4.67 10.71 -2.62
N ILE A 94 -4.72 9.54 -1.97
CA ILE A 94 -5.83 8.60 -2.14
C ILE A 94 -7.17 9.23 -1.70
N GLY A 95 -7.14 10.09 -0.67
CA GLY A 95 -8.34 10.74 -0.13
C GLY A 95 -8.99 11.68 -1.14
N SER A 96 -8.20 12.56 -1.77
CA SER A 96 -8.71 13.46 -2.81
C SER A 96 -9.17 12.69 -4.04
N PHE A 97 -8.44 11.64 -4.46
CA PHE A 97 -8.87 10.77 -5.55
C PHE A 97 -10.23 10.10 -5.27
N ARG A 98 -10.47 9.66 -4.04
CA ARG A 98 -11.76 9.07 -3.62
C ARG A 98 -12.89 10.09 -3.63
N LEU A 99 -12.63 11.32 -3.19
CA LEU A 99 -13.61 12.40 -3.22
C LEU A 99 -14.00 12.73 -4.67
N ASP A 100 -13.02 12.87 -5.56
CA ASP A 100 -13.27 13.14 -6.99
C ASP A 100 -14.13 12.04 -7.63
N ILE A 101 -13.87 10.77 -7.29
CA ILE A 101 -14.70 9.64 -7.75
C ILE A 101 -16.12 9.74 -7.18
N ALA A 102 -16.26 10.02 -5.89
CA ALA A 102 -17.56 10.12 -5.23
C ALA A 102 -18.42 11.25 -5.84
N GLU A 103 -17.82 12.41 -6.09
CA GLU A 103 -18.48 13.54 -6.77
C GLU A 103 -18.94 13.18 -8.18
N LYS A 104 -18.06 12.54 -8.97
CA LYS A 104 -18.42 12.08 -10.33
C LYS A 104 -19.53 11.05 -10.33
N ILE A 105 -19.57 10.16 -9.34
CA ILE A 105 -20.67 9.20 -9.19
C ILE A 105 -21.96 9.93 -8.84
N LEU A 106 -21.93 10.88 -7.91
CA LEU A 106 -23.11 11.65 -7.50
C LEU A 106 -23.71 12.46 -8.65
N GLN A 107 -22.87 13.06 -9.50
CA GLN A 107 -23.33 13.81 -10.68
C GLN A 107 -24.05 12.94 -11.71
N ASN A 108 -23.66 11.66 -11.81
CA ASN A 108 -24.26 10.71 -12.76
C ASN A 108 -25.48 9.98 -12.21
N VAL A 109 -25.77 10.11 -10.91
CA VAL A 109 -26.92 9.47 -10.27
C VAL A 109 -28.06 10.47 -10.18
N THR A 110 -29.20 10.14 -10.79
CA THR A 110 -30.46 10.82 -10.47
C THR A 110 -30.87 10.46 -9.05
N LEU A 111 -30.82 11.43 -8.14
CA LEU A 111 -31.23 11.21 -6.76
C LEU A 111 -32.75 10.94 -6.74
N PRO A 112 -33.21 9.82 -6.15
CA PRO A 112 -34.63 9.65 -5.89
C PRO A 112 -35.09 10.73 -4.90
N ASP A 113 -36.30 11.23 -5.09
CA ASP A 113 -36.87 12.26 -4.21
C ASP A 113 -37.03 11.70 -2.79
N TYR A 114 -36.13 12.09 -1.90
CA TYR A 114 -36.14 11.64 -0.51
C TYR A 114 -36.90 12.67 0.32
N LYS A 115 -37.90 12.21 1.08
CA LYS A 115 -38.51 13.06 2.11
C LYS A 115 -37.43 13.43 3.13
N THR A 116 -37.00 14.68 3.13
CA THR A 116 -36.29 15.27 4.26
C THR A 116 -37.24 15.25 5.45
N ARG A 117 -36.75 14.68 6.55
CA ARG A 117 -37.51 14.57 7.79
C ARG A 117 -37.51 15.90 8.54
#